data_AF-A0A915KJS4-F1
#
_entry.id   AF-A0A915KJS4-F1
#
_cell.length_a   1.000
_cell.length_b   1.000
_cell.length_c   1.000
_cell.angle_alpha   90.00
_cell.angle_beta   90.00
_cell.angle_gamma   90.00
#
_symmetry.space_group_name_H-M   'P 1'
#
loop_
_entity.id
_entity.type
_entity.pdbx_description
1 polymer ?
#
loop_
_entity_poly.entity_id
_entity_poly.type
_entity_poly.pdbx_seq_one_letter_code
_entity_poly.pdbx_strand_id
1 'polypeptide(L)'
;MYHLYLESVAQGKKPASFQKYAAIFGQEYNLSFHRPKKDQCVECANFESLGENHPEKEALAEKQQLHIARKESSREAHKQDLATALEDESHVVVTMDLQSVLQNFIHMICDAGIHPAMINQSAKN
;
A
#
# COMPACT_ATOMS: atom_id res chain seq x y z
N MET A 1 -2.48 23.45 1.07
CA MET A 1 -1.45 24.29 0.42
C MET A 1 -1.90 25.74 0.23
N TYR A 2 -3.01 26.03 -0.47
CA TYR A 2 -3.47 27.43 -0.62
C TYR A 2 -3.80 28.12 0.73
N HIS A 3 -4.39 27.41 1.69
CA HIS A 3 -4.64 27.93 3.04
C HIS A 3 -3.37 28.39 3.75
N LEU A 4 -2.32 27.57 3.72
CA LEU A 4 -1.00 27.89 4.27
C LEU A 4 -0.34 29.07 3.54
N TYR A 5 -0.57 29.19 2.22
CA TYR A 5 -0.15 30.37 1.47
C TYR A 5 -0.82 31.64 2.01
N LEU A 6 -2.13 31.61 2.29
CA LEU A 6 -2.84 32.76 2.87
C LEU A 6 -2.27 33.16 4.24
N GLU A 7 -1.92 32.18 5.08
CA GLU A 7 -1.27 32.42 6.39
C GLU A 7 0.14 32.99 6.25
N SER A 8 0.88 32.59 5.20
CA SER A 8 2.24 33.07 4.94
C SER A 8 2.30 34.48 4.35
N VAL A 9 1.19 35.00 3.82
CA VAL A 9 1.14 36.35 3.26
C VAL A 9 1.14 37.34 4.42
N ALA A 10 2.25 38.09 4.54
CA ALA A 10 2.43 39.11 5.58
C ALA A 10 1.25 40.10 5.63
N GLN A 11 0.89 40.50 6.85
CA GLN A 11 -0.17 41.47 7.11
C GLN A 11 0.05 42.74 6.28
N GLY A 12 -0.87 43.03 5.36
CA GLY A 12 -0.82 44.20 4.48
C GLY A 12 -0.59 43.90 3.00
N LYS A 13 -0.29 42.65 2.61
CA LYS A 13 -0.28 42.24 1.19
C LYS A 13 -1.56 41.51 0.82
N LYS A 14 -2.14 41.87 -0.33
CA LYS A 14 -3.32 41.17 -0.85
C LYS A 14 -2.88 39.84 -1.45
N PRO A 15 -3.42 38.69 -0.99
CA PRO A 15 -3.08 37.40 -1.58
C PRO A 15 -3.58 37.31 -3.02
N ALA A 16 -2.85 36.56 -3.86
CA ALA A 16 -3.30 36.22 -5.19
C ALA A 16 -4.59 35.37 -5.12
N SER A 17 -5.44 35.45 -6.15
CA SER A 17 -6.65 34.63 -6.22
C SER A 17 -6.29 33.15 -6.29
N PHE A 18 -7.18 32.29 -5.77
CA PHE A 18 -7.00 30.83 -5.81
C PHE A 18 -6.73 30.32 -7.23
N GLN A 19 -7.42 30.85 -8.23
CA GLN A 19 -7.21 30.48 -9.63
C GLN A 19 -5.77 30.78 -10.10
N LYS A 20 -5.24 31.95 -9.75
CA LYS A 20 -3.87 32.33 -10.11
C LYS A 20 -2.84 31.49 -9.36
N TYR A 21 -3.10 31.19 -8.08
CA TYR A 21 -2.29 30.28 -7.28
C TYR A 21 -2.28 28.86 -7.88
N ALA A 22 -3.45 28.31 -8.21
CA ALA A 22 -3.59 26.96 -8.75
C ALA A 22 -2.97 26.81 -10.15
N ALA A 23 -3.09 27.83 -11.00
CA ALA A 23 -2.45 27.83 -12.31
C ALA A 23 -0.91 27.80 -12.17
N ILE A 24 -0.33 28.69 -11.38
CA ILE A 24 1.12 28.77 -11.19
C ILE A 24 1.64 27.49 -10.52
N PHE A 25 1.09 27.10 -9.37
CA PHE A 25 1.60 25.96 -8.62
C PHE A 25 1.26 24.59 -9.23
N GLY A 26 0.22 24.51 -10.06
CA GLY A 26 -0.18 23.29 -10.75
C GLY A 26 0.40 23.12 -12.15
N GLN A 27 0.80 24.21 -12.82
CA GLN A 27 1.29 24.18 -14.21
C GLN A 27 2.75 24.61 -14.34
N GLU A 28 3.21 25.60 -13.57
CA GLU A 28 4.58 26.13 -13.67
C GLU A 28 5.53 25.48 -12.67
N TYR A 29 5.02 25.07 -11.51
CA TYR A 29 5.76 24.26 -10.56
C TYR A 29 5.39 22.79 -10.75
N ASN A 30 6.39 21.93 -10.90
CA ASN A 30 6.19 20.48 -11.01
C ASN A 30 5.89 19.86 -9.63
N LEU A 31 4.87 20.38 -8.94
CA LEU A 31 4.32 19.87 -7.68
C LEU A 31 3.44 18.64 -7.97
N SER A 32 4.00 17.67 -8.68
CA SER A 32 3.42 16.34 -8.66
C SER A 32 3.52 15.84 -7.21
N PHE A 33 2.39 15.83 -6.50
CA PHE A 33 2.32 15.09 -5.25
C PHE A 33 2.61 13.64 -5.63
N HIS A 34 3.75 13.13 -5.19
CA HIS A 34 4.06 11.71 -5.29
C HIS A 34 2.95 10.98 -4.57
N ARG A 35 1.95 10.50 -5.32
CA ARG A 35 0.95 9.60 -4.78
C ARG A 35 1.71 8.34 -4.45
N PRO A 36 1.86 7.96 -3.18
CA PRO A 36 2.36 6.65 -2.86
C PRO A 36 1.48 5.68 -3.63
N LYS A 37 2.07 4.94 -4.56
CA LYS A 37 1.32 3.94 -5.32
C LYS A 37 0.88 2.91 -4.27
N LYS A 38 -0.41 2.90 -3.93
CA LYS A 38 -0.97 1.89 -3.03
C LYS A 38 -0.74 0.51 -3.65
N ASP A 39 -0.50 -0.48 -2.80
CA ASP A 39 -0.40 -1.90 -3.15
C ASP A 39 0.78 -2.28 -4.08
N GLN A 40 1.91 -1.57 -3.98
CA GLN A 40 3.13 -2.01 -4.66
C GLN A 40 3.86 -3.07 -3.85
N CYS A 41 4.20 -4.17 -4.52
CA CYS A 41 5.17 -5.12 -4.00
C CYS A 41 6.54 -4.42 -3.92
N VAL A 42 7.07 -4.30 -2.71
CA VAL A 42 8.38 -3.68 -2.44
C VAL A 42 9.49 -4.39 -3.20
N GLU A 43 9.46 -5.72 -3.28
CA GLU A 43 10.46 -6.50 -4.01
C GLU A 43 10.47 -6.18 -5.51
N CYS A 44 9.28 -6.13 -6.13
CA CYS A 44 9.17 -5.75 -7.54
C CYS A 44 9.59 -4.30 -7.78
N ALA A 45 9.16 -3.37 -6.94
CA ALA A 45 9.50 -1.96 -7.08
C ALA A 45 11.01 -1.72 -6.97
N ASN A 46 11.67 -2.39 -6.03
CA ASN A 46 13.11 -2.33 -5.85
C ASN A 46 13.83 -2.91 -7.08
N PHE A 47 13.39 -4.06 -7.59
CA PHE A 47 13.98 -4.67 -8.78
C PHE A 47 13.83 -3.80 -10.04
N GLU A 48 12.65 -3.20 -10.24
CA GLU A 48 12.39 -2.26 -11.35
C GLU A 48 13.27 -1.00 -11.24
N SER A 49 13.49 -0.52 -10.02
CA SER A 49 14.26 0.71 -9.78
C SER A 49 15.75 0.60 -10.11
N LEU A 50 16.31 -0.63 -10.16
CA LEU A 50 17.74 -0.84 -10.41
C LEU A 50 18.18 -0.49 -11.84
N GLY A 51 17.28 -0.27 -12.80
CA GLY A 51 17.66 0.04 -14.19
C GLY A 51 18.27 -1.18 -14.93
N GLU A 52 18.31 -1.18 -16.27
CA GLU A 52 18.61 -2.39 -17.04
C GLU A 52 20.05 -2.91 -16.93
N ASN A 53 21.02 -2.01 -16.73
CA ASN A 53 22.45 -2.35 -16.77
C ASN A 53 23.11 -2.37 -15.39
N HIS A 54 22.33 -2.47 -14.31
CA HIS A 54 22.89 -2.45 -12.97
C HIS A 54 23.41 -3.83 -12.57
N PRO A 55 24.66 -3.94 -12.09
CA PRO A 55 25.31 -5.23 -11.82
C PRO A 55 24.55 -6.08 -10.78
N GLU A 56 23.86 -5.42 -9.85
CA GLU A 56 23.05 -6.10 -8.83
C GLU A 56 21.76 -6.73 -9.41
N LYS A 57 21.31 -6.29 -10.58
CA LYS A 57 20.09 -6.80 -11.21
C LYS A 57 20.24 -8.24 -11.67
N GLU A 58 21.43 -8.61 -12.13
CA GLU A 58 21.75 -9.99 -12.53
C GLU A 58 21.78 -10.91 -11.30
N ALA A 59 22.36 -10.44 -10.19
CA ALA A 59 22.34 -11.16 -8.92
C ALA A 59 20.93 -11.32 -8.32
N LEU A 60 20.04 -10.36 -8.55
CA LEU A 60 18.65 -10.39 -8.10
C LEU A 60 17.68 -11.05 -9.09
N ALA A 61 18.12 -11.37 -10.31
CA ALA A 61 17.25 -11.86 -11.38
C ALA A 61 16.61 -13.20 -11.03
N GLU A 62 17.39 -14.14 -10.48
CA GLU A 62 16.88 -15.45 -10.04
C GLU A 62 15.85 -15.29 -8.93
N LYS A 63 16.14 -14.43 -7.94
CA LYS A 63 15.20 -14.13 -6.85
C LYS A 63 13.90 -13.52 -7.38
N GLN A 64 13.99 -12.62 -8.35
CA GLN A 64 12.83 -12.01 -8.98
C GLN A 64 12.00 -13.04 -9.77
N GLN A 65 12.65 -13.94 -10.51
CA GLN A 65 11.96 -15.02 -11.23
C GLN A 65 11.20 -15.93 -10.26
N LEU A 66 11.82 -16.35 -9.16
CA LEU A 66 11.17 -17.14 -8.12
C LEU A 66 9.99 -16.39 -7.48
N HIS A 67 10.14 -15.09 -7.22
CA HIS A 67 9.05 -14.24 -6.71
C HIS A 67 7.84 -14.25 -7.66
N ILE A 68 8.07 -14.03 -8.95
CA ILE A 68 7.00 -14.03 -9.97
C ILE A 68 6.35 -15.41 -10.11
N ALA A 69 7.16 -16.48 -10.14
CA ALA A 69 6.64 -17.84 -10.23
C ALA A 69 5.73 -18.19 -9.03
N ARG A 70 6.11 -17.80 -7.80
CA ARG A 70 5.27 -18.01 -6.61
C ARG A 70 3.96 -17.21 -6.68
N LYS A 71 4.03 -15.95 -7.13
CA LYS A 71 2.87 -15.09 -7.33
C LYS A 71 1.89 -15.70 -8.33
N GLU A 72 2.39 -16.23 -9.44
CA GLU A 72 1.56 -16.88 -10.46
C GLU A 72 0.98 -18.19 -9.96
N SER A 73 1.78 -19.04 -9.33
CA SER A 73 1.33 -20.30 -8.73
C SER A 73 0.22 -20.09 -7.70
N SER A 74 0.34 -19.09 -6.82
CA SER A 74 -0.70 -18.75 -5.85
C SER A 74 -1.99 -18.28 -6.52
N ARG A 75 -1.90 -17.47 -7.59
CA ARG A 75 -3.06 -17.02 -8.35
C ARG A 75 -3.75 -18.16 -9.08
N GLU A 76 -2.96 -19.10 -9.59
CA GLU A 76 -3.50 -20.26 -10.30
C GLU A 76 -4.21 -21.22 -9.35
N ALA A 77 -3.61 -21.51 -8.19
CA ALA A 77 -4.26 -22.30 -7.15
C ALA A 77 -5.59 -21.67 -6.71
N HIS A 78 -5.62 -20.35 -6.47
CA HIS A 78 -6.85 -19.64 -6.11
C HIS A 78 -7.94 -19.74 -7.18
N LYS A 79 -7.58 -19.66 -8.47
CA LYS A 79 -8.55 -19.86 -9.57
C LYS A 79 -9.09 -21.28 -9.61
N GLN A 80 -8.22 -22.27 -9.36
CA GLN A 80 -8.63 -23.68 -9.31
C GLN A 80 -9.61 -23.90 -8.16
N ASP A 81 -9.30 -23.37 -6.98
CA ASP A 81 -10.19 -23.44 -5.82
C ASP A 81 -11.55 -22.81 -6.12
N LEU A 82 -11.57 -21.64 -6.79
CA LEU A 82 -12.81 -21.00 -7.22
C LEU A 82 -13.60 -21.84 -8.22
N ALA A 83 -12.93 -22.48 -9.18
CA ALA A 83 -13.56 -23.37 -10.14
C ALA A 83 -14.18 -24.60 -9.44
N THR A 84 -13.46 -25.19 -8.48
CA THR A 84 -13.98 -26.30 -7.68
C THR A 84 -15.20 -25.90 -6.86
N ALA A 85 -15.18 -24.73 -6.21
CA ALA A 85 -16.33 -24.23 -5.44
C ALA A 85 -17.55 -23.85 -6.30
N LEU A 86 -17.37 -23.63 -7.62
CA LEU A 86 -18.49 -23.44 -8.54
C LEU A 86 -19.16 -24.76 -8.93
N GLU A 87 -18.42 -25.86 -8.93
CA GLU A 87 -18.90 -27.19 -9.33
C GLU A 87 -19.39 -28.01 -8.13
N ASP A 88 -18.85 -27.77 -6.93
CA ASP A 88 -19.15 -28.51 -5.71
C ASP A 88 -19.63 -27.59 -4.58
N GLU A 89 -20.91 -27.72 -4.22
CA GLU A 89 -21.55 -26.95 -3.14
C GLU A 89 -20.95 -27.24 -1.75
N SER A 90 -20.17 -28.32 -1.58
CA SER A 90 -19.47 -28.61 -0.32
C SER A 90 -18.15 -27.84 -0.17
N HIS A 91 -17.67 -27.18 -1.24
CA HIS A 91 -16.47 -26.37 -1.23
C HIS A 91 -16.80 -24.88 -1.18
N VAL A 92 -16.21 -24.17 -0.20
CA VAL A 92 -16.36 -22.72 -0.04
C VAL A 92 -14.99 -22.07 -0.03
N VAL A 93 -14.77 -21.11 -0.93
CA VAL A 93 -13.55 -20.31 -1.00
C VAL A 93 -13.81 -18.93 -0.41
N VAL A 94 -12.98 -18.52 0.54
CA VAL A 94 -13.05 -17.21 1.18
C VAL A 94 -11.76 -16.45 0.92
N THR A 95 -11.88 -15.22 0.42
CA THR A 95 -10.76 -14.30 0.22
C THR A 95 -11.04 -13.01 0.97
N MET A 96 -10.12 -12.60 1.84
CA MET A 96 -10.27 -11.41 2.66
C MET A 96 -8.95 -10.65 2.73
N ASP A 97 -9.05 -9.32 2.77
CA ASP A 97 -7.89 -8.46 3.03
C ASP A 97 -7.52 -8.55 4.51
N LEU A 98 -6.46 -9.31 4.80
CA LEU A 98 -5.96 -9.52 6.16
C LEU A 98 -5.57 -8.21 6.86
N GLN A 99 -5.11 -7.20 6.12
CA GLN A 99 -4.75 -5.93 6.74
C GLN A 99 -6.00 -5.24 7.30
N SER A 100 -7.09 -5.23 6.54
CA SER A 100 -8.38 -4.68 7.00
C SER A 100 -8.95 -5.45 8.19
N VAL A 101 -8.82 -6.78 8.19
CA VAL A 101 -9.35 -7.65 9.25
C VAL A 101 -8.57 -7.47 10.55
N LEU A 102 -7.24 -7.40 10.47
CA LEU A 102 -6.36 -7.32 11.65
C LEU A 102 -6.26 -5.90 12.23
N GLN A 103 -6.27 -4.86 11.39
CA GLN A 103 -6.24 -3.47 11.87
C GLN A 103 -7.50 -3.13 12.68
N ASN A 104 -8.66 -3.65 12.26
CA ASN A 104 -9.90 -3.50 13.02
C ASN A 104 -9.86 -4.27 14.34
N PHE A 105 -9.18 -5.42 14.39
CA PHE A 105 -9.04 -6.22 15.61
C PHE A 105 -8.21 -5.51 16.69
N ILE A 106 -7.14 -4.82 16.30
CA ILE A 106 -6.30 -4.05 17.24
C ILE A 106 -7.09 -2.86 17.82
N HIS A 107 -7.86 -2.15 17.00
CA HIS A 107 -8.74 -1.08 17.47
C HIS A 107 -9.79 -1.62 18.46
N MET A 108 -10.41 -2.76 18.17
CA MET A 108 -11.40 -3.38 19.06
C MET A 108 -10.81 -3.84 20.41
N ILE A 109 -9.57 -4.33 20.43
CA ILE A 109 -8.85 -4.70 21.66
C ILE A 109 -8.51 -3.46 22.50
N CYS A 110 -8.05 -2.39 21.86
CA CYS A 110 -7.75 -1.13 22.52
C CYS A 110 -9.01 -0.43 23.07
N ASP A 111 -10.12 -0.44 22.32
CA ASP A 111 -11.39 0.18 22.73
C ASP A 111 -12.09 -0.62 23.84
N ALA A 112 -11.84 -1.93 23.93
CA ALA A 112 -12.28 -2.79 25.04
C ALA A 112 -11.39 -2.71 26.30
N GLY A 113 -10.33 -1.89 26.30
CA GLY A 113 -9.43 -1.72 27.43
C GLY A 113 -8.51 -2.91 27.71
N ILE A 114 -8.37 -3.86 26.77
CA ILE A 114 -7.48 -5.00 26.91
C ILE A 114 -6.12 -4.60 26.35
N HIS A 115 -5.18 -4.26 27.23
CA HIS A 115 -3.83 -3.87 26.80
C HIS A 115 -3.11 -5.07 26.14
N PRO A 116 -2.45 -4.91 24.98
CA PRO A 116 -1.78 -6.01 24.26
C PRO A 116 -0.70 -6.75 25.09
N ALA A 117 -0.24 -6.17 26.20
CA ALA A 117 0.62 -6.83 27.18
C ALA A 117 -0.04 -8.03 27.89
N MET A 118 -1.37 -8.13 27.90
CA MET A 118 -2.10 -9.22 28.56
C MET A 118 -2.26 -10.47 27.67
N ILE A 119 -2.05 -10.35 26.36
CA ILE A 119 -2.17 -11.49 25.42
C ILE A 119 -0.92 -12.38 25.48
N ASN A 120 0.25 -11.81 25.77
CA ASN A 120 1.53 -12.54 25.80
C ASN A 120 1.76 -13.44 27.03
N GLN A 121 0.85 -13.43 28.01
CA GLN A 121 0.98 -14.28 29.21
C GLN A 121 0.27 -15.64 29.07
N SER A 122 -0.60 -15.83 28.06
CA SER A 122 -1.35 -17.09 27.91
C SER A 122 -0.73 -18.09 26.92
N ALA A 123 0.41 -17.77 26.30
CA ALA A 123 1.13 -18.66 25.36
C ALA A 123 2.32 -19.39 26.01
N LYS A 124 2.42 -19.36 27.34
CA LYS A 124 3.39 -20.15 28.12
C LYS A 124 2.62 -21.00 29.14
N ASN A 125 2.04 -22.10 28.68
CA ASN A 125 1.72 -23.28 29.48
C ASN A 125 1.69 -24.48 28.54
#